data_AF-A0AAD9SV32-F1
#
_entry.id   AF-A0AAD9SV32-F1
#
_cell.length_a   1.000
_cell.length_b   1.000
_cell.length_c   1.000
_cell.angle_alpha   90.00
_cell.angle_beta   90.00
_cell.angle_gamma   90.00
#
_symmetry.space_group_name_H-M   'P 1'
#
loop_
_entity.id
_entity.type
_entity.pdbx_description
1 polymer ?
#
loop_
_entity_poly.entity_id
_entity_poly.type
_entity_poly.pdbx_seq_one_letter_code
_entity_poly.pdbx_strand_id
1 'polypeptide(L)'
;MEKATDVDIGTRGIFVPLKTTLETRGRERLGKVYVTRVPARLASGVDLFRRTNFFATACVILVKLLICCSLVRKLVPDDGGLDLQHLRRVVKLSDLPSHMQTRLDTRPEMTTSSTATAQRDLFLIAGPTTAITFSELLISLRSILGEVELFRVDVPLLAPTSQKQASHWSSKYWPTVYKKSNPFGPHVSILDRAEEEMGTEVGRYMELARDVAGNANDEGCGERIGVVVVERRKGKGRVRAVAGDARWKGWRRGEDCGNVTAHAVMRAIGMVAGGLKAREDVEAAAAAAAAAARKEAGVIAEETSRDDAEVGPGGLAGPVSRDEAGLLDTDADRRQKAADISQAGDNRHHGFQVHLEPLDPPKDQINRTNDSCGEADEIFNDAPFLFLEKKHYDASGNEDGYLCHELEIYCTHEPCVMCSMAIVHSRFGRVVFRRRMHHTGGLCADGELGHGLFWRKELNWTLLAWQWERDGGDDGDDGDEEKEVDPYLHA
;
A
#
# COMPACT_ATOMS: atom_id res chain seq x y z
N MET A 1 29.51 -38.74 21.39
CA MET A 1 28.63 -37.71 22.00
C MET A 1 28.70 -36.48 21.10
N GLU A 2 28.13 -36.60 19.90
CA GLU A 2 28.26 -35.60 18.85
C GLU A 2 26.94 -34.84 18.73
N LYS A 3 27.02 -33.51 18.70
CA LYS A 3 25.89 -32.67 18.33
C LYS A 3 25.96 -32.46 16.83
N ALA A 4 25.08 -33.13 16.08
CA ALA A 4 24.77 -32.69 14.73
C ALA A 4 24.11 -31.31 14.81
N THR A 5 24.88 -30.26 14.50
CA THR A 5 24.33 -28.92 14.25
C THR A 5 23.83 -28.89 12.82
N ASP A 6 22.67 -29.52 12.60
CA ASP A 6 22.00 -29.51 11.31
C ASP A 6 21.37 -28.12 11.11
N VAL A 7 22.20 -27.19 10.62
CA VAL A 7 21.76 -25.86 10.23
C VAL A 7 21.19 -26.00 8.83
N ASP A 8 19.89 -26.27 8.78
CA ASP A 8 19.08 -26.32 7.56
C ASP A 8 19.34 -25.08 6.70
N ILE A 9 20.16 -25.22 5.64
CA ILE A 9 20.51 -24.14 4.72
C ILE A 9 19.39 -24.00 3.71
N GLY A 10 18.22 -23.57 4.20
CA GLY A 10 17.03 -23.33 3.39
C GLY A 10 17.36 -22.46 2.19
N THR A 11 16.76 -22.81 1.04
CA THR A 11 17.08 -22.23 -0.27
C THR A 11 17.18 -20.71 -0.20
N ARG A 12 18.35 -20.19 -0.61
CA ARG A 12 18.56 -18.74 -0.73
C ARG A 12 17.84 -18.21 -1.97
N GLY A 13 17.49 -16.93 -1.93
CA GLY A 13 16.82 -16.28 -3.03
C GLY A 13 16.73 -14.77 -2.84
N ILE A 14 16.54 -14.09 -3.96
CA ILE A 14 16.55 -12.64 -4.11
C ILE A 14 15.12 -12.13 -3.99
N PHE A 15 14.92 -11.13 -3.13
CA PHE A 15 13.68 -10.36 -3.09
C PHE A 15 13.69 -9.32 -4.21
N VAL A 16 12.63 -9.31 -5.03
CA VAL A 16 12.40 -8.33 -6.09
C VAL A 16 11.12 -7.54 -5.74
N PRO A 17 11.25 -6.35 -5.10
CA PRO A 17 10.10 -5.55 -4.72
C PRO A 17 9.22 -5.18 -5.91
N LEU A 18 7.89 -5.24 -5.73
CA LEU A 18 6.95 -4.84 -6.78
C LEU A 18 7.00 -3.33 -7.02
N LYS A 19 6.80 -2.95 -8.29
CA LYS A 19 6.73 -1.56 -8.74
C LYS A 19 5.28 -1.09 -8.72
N THR A 20 5.03 0.12 -8.25
CA THR A 20 3.67 0.69 -8.19
C THR A 20 3.16 1.15 -9.55
N THR A 21 1.84 1.36 -9.67
CA THR A 21 1.19 1.86 -10.90
C THR A 21 1.74 3.19 -11.40
N LEU A 22 2.29 4.03 -10.52
CA LEU A 22 2.92 5.30 -10.90
C LEU A 22 4.35 5.10 -11.43
N GLU A 23 5.11 4.13 -10.92
CA GLU A 23 6.46 3.78 -11.39
C GLU A 23 6.44 3.03 -12.73
N THR A 24 5.36 2.31 -13.03
CA THR A 24 5.15 1.62 -14.31
C THR A 24 4.53 2.55 -15.35
N ARG A 25 3.36 3.15 -15.07
CA ARG A 25 2.57 3.91 -16.06
C ARG A 25 2.90 5.42 -16.12
N GLY A 26 3.67 5.97 -15.17
CA GLY A 26 3.95 7.42 -15.07
C GLY A 26 5.16 7.94 -15.87
N ARG A 27 5.94 7.06 -16.52
CA ARG A 27 7.38 7.26 -16.80
C ARG A 27 7.83 8.48 -17.61
N GLU A 28 6.98 9.12 -18.42
CA GLU A 28 7.29 10.41 -19.08
C GLU A 28 6.05 11.34 -19.14
N ARG A 29 5.26 11.44 -18.06
CA ARG A 29 4.20 12.48 -17.99
C ARG A 29 4.82 13.87 -17.88
N LEU A 30 4.80 14.62 -18.98
CA LEU A 30 5.26 16.01 -19.04
C LEU A 30 4.14 17.01 -18.72
N GLY A 31 4.54 18.16 -18.19
CA GLY A 31 3.68 19.33 -17.98
C GLY A 31 4.45 20.62 -18.25
N LYS A 32 3.74 21.72 -18.48
CA LYS A 32 4.36 23.00 -18.84
C LYS A 32 4.46 23.91 -17.64
N VAL A 33 5.64 24.48 -17.42
CA VAL A 33 5.93 25.48 -16.39
C VAL A 33 6.38 26.79 -17.03
N TYR A 34 6.10 27.88 -16.32
CA TYR A 34 6.69 29.18 -16.60
C TYR A 34 8.06 29.31 -15.93
N VAL A 35 9.03 29.82 -16.67
CA VAL A 35 10.39 30.10 -16.21
C VAL A 35 10.70 31.58 -16.45
N THR A 36 11.23 32.27 -15.43
CA THR A 36 11.69 33.66 -15.53
C THR A 36 13.21 33.75 -15.46
N ARG A 37 13.80 34.68 -16.22
CA ARG A 37 15.18 35.14 -16.00
C ARG A 37 15.22 35.98 -14.71
N VAL A 38 16.27 35.82 -13.91
CA VAL A 38 16.55 36.63 -12.71
C VAL A 38 18.03 37.05 -12.77
N PRO A 39 18.32 38.33 -13.08
CA PRO A 39 19.70 38.77 -13.25
C PRO A 39 20.44 38.85 -11.91
N ALA A 40 21.59 38.17 -11.81
CA ALA A 40 22.43 38.21 -10.60
C ALA A 40 23.25 39.51 -10.46
N ARG A 41 22.75 40.62 -11.01
CA ARG A 41 23.26 41.98 -10.83
C ARG A 41 22.10 42.97 -10.98
N LEU A 42 21.73 43.61 -9.87
CA LEU A 42 21.01 44.88 -9.86
C LEU A 42 21.47 45.66 -8.61
N ALA A 43 22.73 46.08 -8.65
CA ALA A 43 23.42 46.83 -7.60
C ALA A 43 24.39 47.86 -8.25
N SER A 44 23.87 48.61 -9.23
CA SER A 44 24.56 49.65 -9.99
C SER A 44 23.69 50.91 -10.00
N GLY A 45 23.52 51.50 -8.81
CA GLY A 45 22.62 52.64 -8.57
C GLY A 45 23.02 53.54 -7.39
N VAL A 46 24.18 53.31 -6.78
CA VAL A 46 24.84 54.22 -5.83
C VAL A 46 26.35 54.12 -6.06
N ASP A 47 26.90 54.95 -6.94
CA ASP A 47 28.34 54.89 -7.30
C ASP A 47 29.19 55.70 -6.30
N LEU A 48 29.14 55.31 -5.02
CA LEU A 48 29.84 56.04 -3.96
C LEU A 48 30.37 55.18 -2.80
N PHE A 49 30.92 53.99 -3.07
CA PHE A 49 32.11 53.52 -2.33
C PHE A 49 32.86 52.43 -3.09
N ARG A 50 34.16 52.63 -3.32
CA ARG A 50 35.00 51.71 -4.10
C ARG A 50 35.89 50.87 -3.17
N ARG A 51 35.98 49.56 -3.45
CA ARG A 51 36.74 48.49 -2.75
C ARG A 51 35.96 47.77 -1.63
N THR A 52 36.35 46.50 -1.43
CA THR A 52 35.83 45.53 -0.43
C THR A 52 34.31 45.41 -0.29
N ASN A 53 33.63 44.68 -1.20
CA ASN A 53 32.35 44.03 -0.85
C ASN A 53 31.85 42.92 -1.83
N PHE A 54 32.43 41.71 -1.74
CA PHE A 54 31.85 40.51 -2.38
C PHE A 54 30.52 40.11 -1.71
N PHE A 55 30.45 40.26 -0.38
CA PHE A 55 29.28 39.92 0.44
C PHE A 55 28.04 40.77 0.14
N ALA A 56 28.16 42.10 0.04
CA ALA A 56 27.00 42.96 -0.25
C ALA A 56 26.33 42.62 -1.59
N THR A 57 27.12 42.33 -2.63
CA THR A 57 26.59 41.95 -3.95
C THR A 57 25.82 40.63 -3.87
N ALA A 58 26.36 39.62 -3.17
CA ALA A 58 25.68 38.34 -2.93
C ALA A 58 24.35 38.52 -2.17
N CYS A 59 24.33 39.40 -1.16
CA CYS A 59 23.15 39.68 -0.35
C CYS A 59 21.97 40.21 -1.19
N VAL A 60 22.19 41.20 -2.05
CA VAL A 60 21.12 41.79 -2.90
C VAL A 60 20.49 40.76 -3.85
N ILE A 61 21.32 39.88 -4.43
CA ILE A 61 20.85 38.79 -5.31
C ILE A 61 19.99 37.81 -4.52
N LEU A 62 20.45 37.39 -3.33
CA LEU A 62 19.74 36.47 -2.45
C LEU A 62 18.39 37.05 -2.03
N VAL A 63 18.34 38.34 -1.65
CA VAL A 63 17.12 39.04 -1.27
C VAL A 63 16.12 39.11 -2.43
N LYS A 64 16.54 39.53 -3.64
CA LYS A 64 15.63 39.54 -4.80
C LYS A 64 15.10 38.14 -5.15
N LEU A 65 15.95 37.12 -5.09
CA LEU A 65 15.55 35.73 -5.35
C LEU A 65 14.57 35.21 -4.29
N LEU A 66 14.83 35.47 -3.00
CA LEU A 66 13.94 35.11 -1.90
C LEU A 66 12.58 35.81 -1.99
N ILE A 67 12.56 37.09 -2.38
CA ILE A 67 11.32 37.83 -2.62
C ILE A 67 10.55 37.22 -3.81
N CYS A 68 11.22 36.89 -4.92
CA CYS A 68 10.57 36.24 -6.06
C CYS A 68 10.00 34.86 -5.71
N CYS A 69 10.76 34.02 -5.00
CA CYS A 69 10.27 32.73 -4.49
C CYS A 69 9.09 32.89 -3.50
N SER A 70 9.09 33.96 -2.71
CA SER A 70 8.00 34.26 -1.76
C SER A 70 6.75 34.81 -2.47
N LEU A 71 6.91 35.58 -3.55
CA LEU A 71 5.82 35.99 -4.42
C LEU A 71 5.23 34.77 -5.14
N VAL A 72 6.06 33.92 -5.76
CA VAL A 72 5.63 32.70 -6.44
C VAL A 72 4.81 31.80 -5.52
N ARG A 73 5.24 31.58 -4.27
CA ARG A 73 4.48 30.81 -3.26
C ARG A 73 3.16 31.47 -2.82
N LYS A 74 2.99 32.79 -2.98
CA LYS A 74 1.74 33.50 -2.69
C LYS A 74 0.77 33.51 -3.87
N LEU A 75 1.31 33.61 -5.09
CA LEU A 75 0.52 33.57 -6.34
C LEU A 75 0.09 32.14 -6.68
N VAL A 76 0.95 31.17 -6.40
CA VAL A 76 0.74 29.75 -6.69
C VAL A 76 1.10 28.94 -5.44
N PRO A 77 0.21 28.87 -4.43
CA PRO A 77 0.39 27.99 -3.29
C PRO A 77 0.51 26.53 -3.76
N ASP A 78 1.48 25.80 -3.18
CA ASP A 78 1.77 24.39 -3.44
C ASP A 78 1.80 23.98 -4.93
N ASP A 79 2.32 24.89 -5.77
CA ASP A 79 2.37 24.81 -7.23
C ASP A 79 1.01 24.40 -7.87
N GLY A 80 -0.12 24.75 -7.24
CA GLY A 80 -1.46 24.37 -7.71
C GLY A 80 -1.81 22.89 -7.52
N GLY A 81 -1.19 22.23 -6.54
CA GLY A 81 -1.41 20.80 -6.23
C GLY A 81 -0.50 19.84 -6.98
N LEU A 82 0.56 20.34 -7.63
CA LEU A 82 1.57 19.52 -8.31
C LEU A 82 2.86 19.45 -7.49
N ASP A 83 3.27 18.25 -7.04
CA ASP A 83 4.56 18.11 -6.36
C ASP A 83 5.73 18.19 -7.35
N LEU A 84 6.32 19.39 -7.46
CA LEU A 84 7.49 19.65 -8.30
C LEU A 84 8.81 19.69 -7.51
N GLN A 85 8.87 19.11 -6.30
CA GLN A 85 10.07 19.13 -5.43
C GLN A 85 11.30 18.40 -6.00
N HIS A 86 11.13 17.52 -6.99
CA HIS A 86 12.23 16.92 -7.74
C HIS A 86 12.91 17.90 -8.69
N LEU A 87 12.23 18.94 -9.14
CA LEU A 87 12.81 19.92 -10.06
C LEU A 87 13.66 20.94 -9.28
N ARG A 88 14.89 21.19 -9.76
CA ARG A 88 15.71 22.27 -9.23
C ARG A 88 15.05 23.61 -9.60
N ARG A 89 14.31 24.23 -8.67
CA ARG A 89 13.57 25.49 -8.93
C ARG A 89 14.44 26.65 -9.40
N VAL A 90 15.73 26.71 -9.03
CA VAL A 90 16.66 27.78 -9.45
C VAL A 90 17.94 27.19 -10.05
N VAL A 91 18.24 27.56 -11.29
CA VAL A 91 19.26 26.96 -12.15
C VAL A 91 20.13 28.04 -12.83
N LYS A 92 21.40 27.75 -13.13
CA LYS A 92 22.25 28.62 -13.96
C LYS A 92 22.14 28.22 -15.43
N LEU A 93 22.43 29.12 -16.37
CA LEU A 93 22.50 28.79 -17.80
C LEU A 93 23.38 27.56 -18.09
N SER A 94 24.54 27.46 -17.44
CA SER A 94 25.50 26.33 -17.57
C SER A 94 24.92 24.96 -17.22
N ASP A 95 23.88 24.93 -16.38
CA ASP A 95 23.36 23.71 -15.77
C ASP A 95 22.12 23.20 -16.54
N LEU A 96 21.66 23.92 -17.58
CA LEU A 96 20.49 23.60 -18.41
C LEU A 96 20.86 22.79 -19.67
N PRO A 97 19.90 22.04 -20.29
CA PRO A 97 20.09 21.41 -21.60
C PRO A 97 20.55 22.39 -22.69
N SER A 98 21.43 21.95 -23.60
CA SER A 98 21.99 22.79 -24.68
C SER A 98 20.91 23.48 -25.54
N HIS A 99 19.86 22.75 -25.92
CA HIS A 99 18.73 23.28 -26.69
C HIS A 99 17.91 24.34 -25.92
N MET A 100 18.00 24.37 -24.58
CA MET A 100 17.43 25.43 -23.75
C MET A 100 18.40 26.62 -23.62
N GLN A 101 19.71 26.37 -23.52
CA GLN A 101 20.70 27.44 -23.45
C GLN A 101 20.56 28.41 -24.63
N THR A 102 20.52 27.88 -25.86
CA THR A 102 20.32 28.69 -27.09
C THR A 102 19.02 29.49 -27.09
N ARG A 103 17.95 28.97 -26.47
CA ARG A 103 16.61 29.60 -26.37
C ARG A 103 16.45 30.60 -25.22
N LEU A 104 17.41 30.66 -24.30
CA LEU A 104 17.36 31.49 -23.08
C LEU A 104 18.51 32.50 -23.01
N ASP A 105 19.58 32.27 -23.74
CA ASP A 105 20.67 33.24 -23.94
C ASP A 105 20.39 34.22 -25.10
N THR A 106 19.34 33.97 -25.90
CA THR A 106 18.84 34.88 -26.94
C THR A 106 18.33 36.18 -26.30
N ARG A 107 19.22 37.17 -26.15
CA ARG A 107 18.87 38.51 -25.69
C ARG A 107 18.18 39.29 -26.83
N PRO A 108 17.19 40.15 -26.53
CA PRO A 108 16.70 41.12 -27.51
C PRO A 108 17.82 42.09 -27.90
N GLU A 109 18.03 42.32 -29.20
CA GLU A 109 19.13 43.12 -29.77
C GLU A 109 18.91 44.64 -29.63
N MET A 110 18.69 45.16 -28.43
CA MET A 110 18.58 46.61 -28.18
C MET A 110 19.27 47.07 -26.88
N THR A 111 20.61 47.08 -26.88
CA THR A 111 21.41 48.18 -26.27
C THR A 111 22.89 48.06 -26.63
N THR A 112 23.39 48.99 -27.45
CA THR A 112 24.82 49.09 -27.79
C THR A 112 25.61 49.83 -26.71
N SER A 113 25.93 49.14 -25.60
CA SER A 113 26.84 49.66 -24.57
C SER A 113 27.84 48.60 -24.13
N SER A 114 29.12 48.80 -24.46
CA SER A 114 30.20 47.85 -24.21
C SER A 114 30.61 47.79 -22.73
N THR A 115 30.38 46.66 -22.06
CA THR A 115 31.20 46.21 -20.91
C THR A 115 31.00 44.72 -20.64
N ALA A 116 31.77 43.88 -21.33
CA ALA A 116 31.68 42.41 -21.22
C ALA A 116 32.22 41.89 -19.87
N THR A 117 31.40 41.98 -18.82
CA THR A 117 31.58 41.18 -17.58
C THR A 117 30.47 40.15 -17.51
N ALA A 118 30.85 38.87 -17.59
CA ALA A 118 29.93 37.73 -17.74
C ALA A 118 28.78 37.76 -16.73
N GLN A 119 27.59 38.08 -17.23
CA GLN A 119 26.39 38.26 -16.42
C GLN A 119 25.80 36.89 -16.07
N ARG A 120 25.96 36.48 -14.81
CA ARG A 120 25.55 35.16 -14.31
C ARG A 120 24.04 35.10 -14.06
N ASP A 121 23.24 35.16 -15.12
CA ASP A 121 21.79 35.09 -15.00
C ASP A 121 21.33 33.73 -14.43
N LEU A 122 20.33 33.78 -13.55
CA LEU A 122 19.67 32.61 -12.96
C LEU A 122 18.28 32.44 -13.59
N PHE A 123 17.81 31.20 -13.68
CA PHE A 123 16.48 30.86 -14.16
C PHE A 123 15.66 30.24 -13.04
N LEU A 124 14.47 30.81 -12.80
CA LEU A 124 13.55 30.43 -11.72
C LEU A 124 12.28 29.83 -12.32
N ILE A 125 11.90 28.62 -11.89
CA ILE A 125 10.54 28.08 -12.12
C ILE A 125 9.57 28.92 -11.29
N ALA A 126 8.63 29.56 -11.99
CA ALA A 126 7.68 30.51 -11.43
C ALA A 126 6.25 29.95 -11.25
N GLY A 127 5.99 28.72 -11.72
CA GLY A 127 4.73 27.99 -11.52
C GLY A 127 4.28 27.21 -12.76
N PRO A 128 3.40 26.20 -12.62
CA PRO A 128 2.83 25.47 -13.76
C PRO A 128 1.75 26.26 -14.50
N THR A 129 1.63 26.02 -15.81
CA THR A 129 0.67 26.71 -16.70
C THR A 129 -0.79 26.41 -16.40
N THR A 130 -1.07 25.42 -15.54
CA THR A 130 -2.41 25.01 -15.10
C THR A 130 -2.91 25.80 -13.88
N ALA A 131 -2.02 26.48 -13.15
CA ALA A 131 -2.34 27.09 -11.85
C ALA A 131 -2.34 28.63 -11.85
N ILE A 132 -1.76 29.27 -12.87
CA ILE A 132 -1.77 30.73 -13.06
C ILE A 132 -1.71 31.07 -14.55
N THR A 133 -2.31 32.19 -14.97
CA THR A 133 -2.17 32.64 -16.36
C THR A 133 -0.84 33.36 -16.59
N PHE A 134 -0.39 33.39 -17.86
CA PHE A 134 0.81 34.12 -18.27
C PHE A 134 0.76 35.61 -17.89
N SER A 135 -0.42 36.24 -18.02
CA SER A 135 -0.60 37.69 -17.81
C SER A 135 -0.49 38.07 -16.34
N GLU A 136 -1.15 37.35 -15.44
CA GLU A 136 -1.13 37.61 -13.99
C GLU A 136 0.29 37.45 -13.42
N LEU A 137 0.96 36.36 -13.81
CA LEU A 137 2.33 36.07 -13.40
C LEU A 137 3.30 37.14 -13.93
N LEU A 138 3.15 37.57 -15.19
CA LEU A 138 3.98 38.61 -15.79
C LEU A 138 3.82 39.97 -15.08
N ILE A 139 2.58 40.40 -14.83
CA ILE A 139 2.29 41.66 -14.12
C ILE A 139 2.92 41.63 -12.73
N SER A 140 2.72 40.53 -11.99
CA SER A 140 3.22 40.39 -10.63
C SER A 140 4.76 40.36 -10.57
N LEU A 141 5.43 39.63 -11.45
CA LEU A 141 6.90 39.58 -11.50
C LEU A 141 7.52 40.90 -11.94
N ARG A 142 6.91 41.61 -12.91
CA ARG A 142 7.39 42.94 -13.36
C ARG A 142 7.45 43.95 -12.23
N SER A 143 6.51 43.91 -11.28
CA SER A 143 6.52 44.79 -10.10
C SER A 143 7.76 44.66 -9.20
N ILE A 144 8.51 43.55 -9.28
CA ILE A 144 9.66 43.24 -8.41
C ILE A 144 10.99 43.23 -9.19
N LEU A 145 10.97 42.74 -10.42
CA LEU A 145 12.15 42.56 -11.27
C LEU A 145 12.36 43.67 -12.29
N GLY A 146 11.32 44.45 -12.63
CA GLY A 146 11.35 45.44 -13.72
C GLY A 146 10.99 44.78 -15.05
N GLU A 147 11.94 44.75 -15.98
CA GLU A 147 11.77 44.00 -17.23
C GLU A 147 11.83 42.50 -16.97
N VAL A 148 10.83 41.77 -17.45
CA VAL A 148 10.65 40.33 -17.23
C VAL A 148 10.21 39.66 -18.53
N GLU A 149 10.92 38.58 -18.86
CA GLU A 149 10.58 37.62 -19.90
C GLU A 149 10.14 36.31 -19.25
N LEU A 150 9.04 35.74 -19.74
CA LEU A 150 8.50 34.45 -19.28
C LEU A 150 8.55 33.42 -20.40
N PHE A 151 9.29 32.35 -20.15
CA PHE A 151 9.46 31.23 -21.07
C PHE A 151 8.55 30.07 -20.66
N ARG A 152 8.03 29.31 -21.64
CA ARG A 152 7.31 28.05 -21.40
C ARG A 152 8.26 26.88 -21.62
N VAL A 153 8.34 25.98 -20.65
CA VAL A 153 9.25 24.83 -20.60
C VAL A 153 8.46 23.57 -20.24
N ASP A 154 8.72 22.48 -20.96
CA ASP A 154 8.19 21.16 -20.66
C ASP A 154 9.07 20.44 -19.61
N VAL A 155 8.46 19.97 -18.53
CA VAL A 155 9.15 19.32 -17.39
C VAL A 155 8.44 18.03 -16.97
N PRO A 156 9.14 17.03 -16.42
CA PRO A 156 8.51 15.86 -15.81
C PRO A 156 7.62 16.25 -14.62
N LEU A 157 6.34 15.85 -14.65
CA LEU A 157 5.39 16.07 -13.56
C LEU A 157 5.62 15.14 -12.37
N LEU A 158 6.28 14.00 -12.61
CA LEU A 158 6.59 13.01 -11.59
C LEU A 158 8.09 13.03 -11.27
N ALA A 159 8.41 12.80 -10.00
CA ALA A 159 9.78 12.60 -9.55
C ALA A 159 10.44 11.35 -10.19
N PRO A 160 11.77 11.35 -10.37
CA PRO A 160 12.47 10.22 -10.96
C PRO A 160 12.56 9.05 -9.97
N THR A 161 12.41 7.83 -10.48
CA THR A 161 12.50 6.58 -9.69
C THR A 161 13.92 6.03 -9.61
N SER A 162 14.87 6.60 -10.37
CA SER A 162 16.28 6.22 -10.33
C SER A 162 17.23 7.36 -10.68
N GLN A 163 18.47 7.25 -10.22
CA GLN A 163 19.55 8.18 -10.57
C GLN A 163 19.81 8.24 -12.09
N LYS A 164 19.70 7.10 -12.81
CA LYS A 164 19.86 7.04 -14.27
C LYS A 164 18.78 7.89 -14.98
N GLN A 165 17.53 7.77 -14.54
CA GLN A 165 16.41 8.56 -15.08
C GLN A 165 16.56 10.06 -14.77
N ALA A 166 16.96 10.41 -13.55
CA ALA A 166 17.19 11.80 -13.16
C ALA A 166 18.29 12.48 -14.00
N SER A 167 19.38 11.77 -14.28
CA SER A 167 20.44 12.24 -15.19
C SER A 167 19.91 12.44 -16.61
N HIS A 168 19.15 11.47 -17.15
CA HIS A 168 18.56 11.57 -18.49
C HIS A 168 17.60 12.77 -18.62
N TRP A 169 16.67 12.95 -17.67
CA TRP A 169 15.76 14.09 -17.67
C TRP A 169 16.46 15.43 -17.45
N SER A 170 17.55 15.46 -16.68
CA SER A 170 18.36 16.68 -16.50
C SER A 170 19.00 17.15 -17.80
N SER A 171 19.36 16.22 -18.70
CA SER A 171 19.87 16.53 -20.04
C SER A 171 18.78 16.76 -21.09
N LYS A 172 17.58 16.18 -20.91
CA LYS A 172 16.47 16.21 -21.89
C LYS A 172 15.43 17.31 -21.65
N TYR A 173 15.15 17.66 -20.39
CA TYR A 173 14.03 18.51 -20.00
C TYR A 173 14.45 19.64 -19.04
N TRP A 174 14.80 19.32 -17.79
CA TRP A 174 15.19 20.29 -16.77
C TRP A 174 15.96 19.59 -15.63
N PRO A 175 16.96 20.25 -15.01
CA PRO A 175 17.72 19.66 -13.91
C PRO A 175 16.86 19.12 -12.77
N THR A 176 16.93 17.80 -12.61
CA THR A 176 16.07 17.02 -11.72
C THR A 176 16.91 16.29 -10.67
N VAL A 177 16.47 16.33 -9.43
CA VAL A 177 17.11 15.69 -8.27
C VAL A 177 16.43 14.37 -7.96
N TYR A 178 17.20 13.27 -7.99
CA TYR A 178 16.80 12.01 -7.38
C TYR A 178 17.08 12.06 -5.87
N LYS A 179 16.10 11.67 -5.06
CA LYS A 179 16.25 11.36 -3.63
C LYS A 179 16.15 9.83 -3.52
N LYS A 180 16.94 9.16 -2.65
CA LYS A 180 16.85 7.69 -2.42
C LYS A 180 15.61 7.27 -1.61
N SER A 181 14.50 7.95 -1.83
CA SER A 181 13.19 7.77 -1.20
C SER A 181 12.17 7.53 -2.30
N ASN A 182 11.48 6.39 -2.30
CA ASN A 182 10.41 6.15 -3.27
C ASN A 182 9.26 7.14 -3.00
N PRO A 183 8.86 8.01 -3.94
CA PRO A 183 7.77 8.96 -3.75
C PRO A 183 6.40 8.36 -4.13
N PHE A 184 6.38 7.14 -4.66
CA PHE A 184 5.19 6.48 -5.21
C PHE A 184 4.85 5.19 -4.46
N GLY A 185 5.87 4.38 -4.16
CA GLY A 185 5.81 3.13 -3.39
C GLY A 185 6.31 3.24 -1.95
N PRO A 186 6.50 2.09 -1.28
CA PRO A 186 7.09 2.05 0.07
C PRO A 186 8.51 2.61 0.09
N HIS A 187 8.89 3.24 1.20
CA HIS A 187 10.25 3.75 1.36
C HIS A 187 11.27 2.60 1.37
N VAL A 188 12.42 2.78 0.72
CA VAL A 188 13.41 1.71 0.52
C VAL A 188 13.83 1.06 1.84
N SER A 189 14.07 1.85 2.89
CA SER A 189 14.42 1.31 4.22
C SER A 189 13.31 0.54 4.95
N ILE A 190 12.06 0.58 4.45
CA ILE A 190 10.97 -0.26 4.97
C ILE A 190 10.99 -1.63 4.28
N LEU A 191 11.35 -1.66 2.98
CA LEU A 191 11.63 -2.89 2.26
C LEU A 191 12.89 -3.57 2.81
N ASP A 192 14.02 -2.83 2.85
CA ASP A 192 15.32 -3.30 3.39
C ASP A 192 15.14 -3.99 4.76
N ARG A 193 14.36 -3.38 5.67
CA ARG A 193 14.08 -3.91 7.02
C ARG A 193 13.12 -5.10 7.01
N ALA A 194 12.08 -5.09 6.17
CA ALA A 194 11.14 -6.22 6.10
C ALA A 194 11.79 -7.46 5.47
N GLU A 195 12.71 -7.28 4.52
CA GLU A 195 13.54 -8.35 3.95
C GLU A 195 14.50 -8.93 5.01
N GLU A 196 15.13 -8.08 5.84
CA GLU A 196 15.93 -8.51 6.99
C GLU A 196 15.09 -9.25 8.06
N GLU A 197 13.88 -8.79 8.35
CA GLU A 197 12.95 -9.43 9.30
C GLU A 197 12.41 -10.79 8.81
N MET A 198 12.21 -10.97 7.50
CA MET A 198 11.83 -12.24 6.88
C MET A 198 13.02 -13.22 6.79
N GLY A 199 14.21 -12.69 6.49
CA GLY A 199 15.47 -13.43 6.54
C GLY A 199 15.51 -14.66 5.62
N THR A 200 16.30 -15.65 6.01
CA THR A 200 16.48 -16.90 5.23
C THR A 200 15.35 -17.91 5.40
N GLU A 201 14.32 -17.62 6.20
CA GLU A 201 13.19 -18.55 6.38
C GLU A 201 12.32 -18.69 5.12
N VAL A 202 12.35 -17.69 4.22
CA VAL A 202 11.46 -17.61 3.06
C VAL A 202 11.63 -18.76 2.07
N GLY A 203 12.85 -19.28 1.88
CA GLY A 203 13.08 -20.46 1.04
C GLY A 203 12.26 -21.67 1.51
N ARG A 204 12.27 -21.93 2.82
CA ARG A 204 11.51 -23.01 3.46
C ARG A 204 9.99 -22.82 3.35
N TYR A 205 9.49 -21.58 3.39
CA TYR A 205 8.06 -21.29 3.19
C TYR A 205 7.64 -21.44 1.71
N MET A 206 8.52 -21.09 0.76
CA MET A 206 8.29 -21.30 -0.67
C MET A 206 8.37 -22.78 -1.07
N GLU A 207 9.24 -23.55 -0.44
CA GLU A 207 9.32 -25.01 -0.64
C GLU A 207 8.08 -25.69 -0.05
N LEU A 208 7.65 -25.35 1.16
CA LEU A 208 6.39 -25.82 1.73
C LEU A 208 5.17 -25.44 0.86
N ALA A 209 5.18 -24.27 0.23
CA ALA A 209 4.14 -23.87 -0.74
C ALA A 209 4.17 -24.73 -2.01
N ARG A 210 5.36 -25.11 -2.52
CA ARG A 210 5.52 -26.04 -3.67
C ARG A 210 5.07 -27.45 -3.32
N ASP A 211 5.41 -27.96 -2.14
CA ASP A 211 5.04 -29.31 -1.69
C ASP A 211 3.52 -29.45 -1.56
N VAL A 212 2.87 -28.43 -0.99
CA VAL A 212 1.40 -28.35 -0.87
C VAL A 212 0.74 -28.22 -2.25
N ALA A 213 1.33 -27.45 -3.17
CA ALA A 213 0.87 -27.35 -4.57
C ALA A 213 0.98 -28.68 -5.32
N GLY A 214 2.06 -29.44 -5.09
CA GLY A 214 2.24 -30.79 -5.62
C GLY A 214 1.16 -31.73 -5.09
N ASN A 215 1.01 -31.82 -3.75
CA ASN A 215 0.00 -32.69 -3.13
C ASN A 215 -1.43 -32.40 -3.62
N ALA A 216 -1.79 -31.12 -3.85
CA ALA A 216 -3.10 -30.74 -4.39
C ALA A 216 -3.35 -31.23 -5.82
N ASN A 217 -2.33 -31.13 -6.68
CA ASN A 217 -2.35 -31.62 -8.05
C ASN A 217 -2.36 -33.15 -8.12
N ASP A 218 -1.53 -33.80 -7.30
CA ASP A 218 -1.28 -35.24 -7.37
C ASP A 218 -2.46 -36.06 -6.77
N GLU A 219 -3.21 -35.47 -5.83
CA GLU A 219 -4.51 -35.96 -5.35
C GLU A 219 -5.69 -35.56 -6.29
N GLY A 220 -5.40 -34.91 -7.43
CA GLY A 220 -6.41 -34.46 -8.41
C GLY A 220 -7.39 -33.39 -7.89
N CYS A 221 -7.10 -32.78 -6.74
CA CYS A 221 -8.02 -31.88 -6.04
C CYS A 221 -7.98 -30.44 -6.57
N GLY A 222 -6.89 -30.03 -7.20
CA GLY A 222 -6.72 -28.67 -7.71
C GLY A 222 -5.58 -28.55 -8.71
N GLU A 223 -5.32 -27.32 -9.14
CA GLU A 223 -4.14 -26.97 -9.93
C GLU A 223 -2.86 -26.99 -9.08
N ARG A 224 -1.68 -26.95 -9.71
CA ARG A 224 -0.36 -26.92 -9.02
C ARG A 224 -0.06 -25.53 -8.41
N ILE A 225 -0.97 -25.05 -7.58
CA ILE A 225 -0.89 -23.79 -6.83
C ILE A 225 -1.01 -24.11 -5.33
N GLY A 226 -0.13 -23.49 -4.55
CA GLY A 226 -0.06 -23.65 -3.10
C GLY A 226 0.36 -22.37 -2.40
N VAL A 227 -0.09 -22.24 -1.14
CA VAL A 227 -0.01 -21.04 -0.30
C VAL A 227 0.34 -21.43 1.13
N VAL A 228 1.17 -20.60 1.78
CA VAL A 228 1.56 -20.72 3.20
C VAL A 228 1.32 -19.36 3.89
N VAL A 229 0.58 -19.36 4.99
CA VAL A 229 0.38 -18.17 5.85
C VAL A 229 1.21 -18.30 7.11
N VAL A 230 1.98 -17.26 7.41
CA VAL A 230 2.94 -17.20 8.51
C VAL A 230 2.67 -15.97 9.37
N GLU A 231 2.67 -16.16 10.69
CA GLU A 231 2.71 -15.09 11.67
C GLU A 231 4.13 -14.89 12.16
N ARG A 232 4.65 -13.65 12.11
CA ARG A 232 6.01 -13.34 12.55
C ARG A 232 6.01 -12.64 13.90
N ARG A 233 6.43 -13.35 14.96
CA ARG A 233 6.59 -12.77 16.30
C ARG A 233 8.05 -12.88 16.77
N LYS A 234 8.60 -11.76 17.27
CA LYS A 234 9.96 -11.66 17.82
C LYS A 234 11.05 -12.18 16.86
N GLY A 235 10.90 -11.93 15.56
CA GLY A 235 11.87 -12.33 14.53
C GLY A 235 11.86 -13.81 14.14
N LYS A 236 10.75 -14.54 14.39
CA LYS A 236 10.55 -15.92 13.93
C LYS A 236 9.19 -16.09 13.26
N GLY A 237 9.13 -16.80 12.14
CA GLY A 237 7.88 -17.20 11.50
C GLY A 237 7.25 -18.46 12.12
N ARG A 238 5.96 -18.40 12.44
CA ARG A 238 5.11 -19.54 12.79
C ARG A 238 4.08 -19.74 11.67
N VAL A 239 4.08 -20.90 11.03
CA VAL A 239 3.02 -21.26 10.07
C VAL A 239 1.69 -21.35 10.83
N ARG A 240 0.63 -20.72 10.29
CA ARG A 240 -0.74 -20.78 10.82
C ARG A 240 -1.66 -21.63 9.95
N ALA A 241 -1.49 -21.53 8.64
CA ALA A 241 -2.21 -22.34 7.67
C ALA A 241 -1.33 -22.60 6.45
N VAL A 242 -1.57 -23.72 5.78
CA VAL A 242 -1.12 -23.98 4.41
C VAL A 242 -2.33 -24.49 3.63
N ALA A 243 -2.43 -24.14 2.35
CA ALA A 243 -3.53 -24.61 1.50
C ALA A 243 -3.04 -24.84 0.07
N GLY A 244 -3.48 -25.95 -0.51
CA GLY A 244 -3.42 -26.17 -1.95
C GLY A 244 -4.59 -25.52 -2.67
N ASP A 245 -4.56 -25.53 -4.00
CA ASP A 245 -5.77 -25.32 -4.78
C ASP A 245 -6.78 -26.46 -4.56
N ALA A 246 -8.09 -26.17 -4.60
CA ALA A 246 -9.13 -27.19 -4.47
C ALA A 246 -10.25 -27.07 -5.51
N ARG A 247 -10.00 -26.43 -6.67
CA ARG A 247 -11.06 -26.17 -7.67
C ARG A 247 -11.64 -27.42 -8.30
N TRP A 248 -10.94 -28.55 -8.23
CA TRP A 248 -11.37 -29.86 -8.75
C TRP A 248 -11.77 -30.86 -7.66
N LYS A 249 -11.76 -30.46 -6.38
CA LYS A 249 -12.09 -31.35 -5.25
C LYS A 249 -13.54 -31.85 -5.37
N GLY A 250 -13.71 -33.12 -5.71
CA GLY A 250 -15.03 -33.75 -5.95
C GLY A 250 -15.55 -33.67 -7.38
N TRP A 251 -14.77 -33.14 -8.33
CA TRP A 251 -15.14 -32.89 -9.72
C TRP A 251 -14.13 -33.51 -10.69
N ARG A 252 -14.53 -33.88 -11.93
CA ARG A 252 -13.58 -34.34 -12.95
C ARG A 252 -13.08 -33.16 -13.80
N ARG A 253 -11.80 -32.81 -13.62
CA ARG A 253 -11.09 -31.78 -14.41
C ARG A 253 -11.28 -32.00 -15.91
N GLY A 254 -11.89 -31.02 -16.58
CA GLY A 254 -12.18 -31.06 -18.03
C GLY A 254 -13.54 -31.65 -18.43
N GLU A 255 -14.26 -32.31 -17.53
CA GLU A 255 -15.66 -32.75 -17.74
C GLU A 255 -16.65 -31.89 -16.96
N ASP A 256 -16.32 -31.53 -15.73
CA ASP A 256 -17.14 -30.72 -14.82
C ASP A 256 -16.65 -29.26 -14.75
N CYS A 257 -17.52 -28.34 -14.29
CA CYS A 257 -17.19 -26.92 -14.14
C CYS A 257 -16.29 -26.59 -12.94
N GLY A 258 -16.20 -27.49 -11.95
CA GLY A 258 -15.41 -27.29 -10.71
C GLY A 258 -15.96 -26.20 -9.77
N ASN A 259 -15.21 -25.93 -8.69
CA ASN A 259 -15.44 -24.80 -7.79
C ASN A 259 -14.43 -23.68 -8.12
N VAL A 260 -14.89 -22.69 -8.90
CA VAL A 260 -14.07 -21.55 -9.37
C VAL A 260 -13.61 -20.59 -8.25
N THR A 261 -14.11 -20.72 -7.02
CA THR A 261 -13.71 -19.89 -5.87
C THR A 261 -12.71 -20.58 -4.94
N ALA A 262 -12.50 -21.90 -5.05
CA ALA A 262 -11.67 -22.70 -4.15
C ALA A 262 -10.14 -22.59 -4.40
N HIS A 263 -9.67 -21.38 -4.66
CA HIS A 263 -8.25 -21.05 -4.84
C HIS A 263 -7.46 -21.19 -3.52
N ALA A 264 -6.18 -21.56 -3.63
CA ALA A 264 -5.28 -21.72 -2.47
C ALA A 264 -5.25 -20.51 -1.51
N VAL A 265 -5.28 -19.28 -2.03
CA VAL A 265 -5.30 -18.05 -1.21
C VAL A 265 -6.62 -17.93 -0.42
N MET A 266 -7.76 -18.14 -1.08
CA MET A 266 -9.08 -18.07 -0.43
C MET A 266 -9.19 -19.11 0.69
N ARG A 267 -8.68 -20.32 0.43
CA ARG A 267 -8.62 -21.41 1.41
C ARG A 267 -7.74 -21.09 2.61
N ALA A 268 -6.54 -20.57 2.39
CA ALA A 268 -5.64 -20.20 3.49
C ALA A 268 -6.20 -19.07 4.36
N ILE A 269 -6.95 -18.13 3.77
CA ILE A 269 -7.64 -17.06 4.51
C ILE A 269 -8.79 -17.64 5.34
N GLY A 270 -9.62 -18.51 4.75
CA GLY A 270 -10.70 -19.20 5.44
C GLY A 270 -10.21 -20.04 6.62
N MET A 271 -9.13 -20.81 6.45
CA MET A 271 -8.48 -21.56 7.53
C MET A 271 -8.11 -20.69 8.74
N VAL A 272 -7.51 -19.51 8.49
CA VAL A 272 -7.12 -18.58 9.57
C VAL A 272 -8.36 -17.98 10.25
N ALA A 273 -9.41 -17.66 9.48
CA ALA A 273 -10.68 -17.15 10.02
C ALA A 273 -11.44 -18.21 10.84
N GLY A 274 -11.46 -19.46 10.39
CA GLY A 274 -12.04 -20.59 11.12
C GLY A 274 -11.32 -20.86 12.44
N GLY A 275 -9.99 -20.82 12.45
CA GLY A 275 -9.19 -20.92 13.67
C GLY A 275 -9.41 -19.76 14.65
N LEU A 276 -9.66 -18.54 14.16
CA LEU A 276 -10.06 -17.41 14.99
C LEU A 276 -11.44 -17.63 15.65
N LYS A 277 -12.46 -17.94 14.84
CA LYS A 277 -13.83 -18.21 15.31
C LYS A 277 -13.85 -19.35 16.35
N ALA A 278 -13.15 -20.45 16.07
CA ALA A 278 -13.04 -21.58 16.98
C ALA A 278 -12.42 -21.20 18.33
N ARG A 279 -11.49 -20.23 18.35
CA ARG A 279 -10.94 -19.69 19.60
C ARG A 279 -11.93 -18.80 20.32
N GLU A 280 -12.64 -17.90 19.63
CA GLU A 280 -13.69 -17.07 20.20
C GLU A 280 -14.82 -17.92 20.84
N ASP A 281 -15.26 -18.98 20.16
CA ASP A 281 -16.25 -19.94 20.67
C ASP A 281 -15.75 -20.65 21.96
N VAL A 282 -14.47 -21.03 22.02
CA VAL A 282 -13.85 -21.65 23.22
C VAL A 282 -13.69 -20.64 24.36
N GLU A 283 -13.26 -19.41 24.08
CA GLU A 283 -13.15 -18.32 25.07
C GLU A 283 -14.54 -17.96 25.63
N ALA A 284 -15.57 -17.90 24.79
CA ALA A 284 -16.96 -17.67 25.19
C ALA A 284 -17.52 -18.81 26.04
N ALA A 285 -17.26 -20.07 25.66
CA ALA A 285 -17.67 -21.25 26.43
C ALA A 285 -16.99 -21.29 27.82
N ALA A 286 -15.70 -20.96 27.90
CA ALA A 286 -14.97 -20.85 29.16
C ALA A 286 -15.51 -19.71 30.06
N ALA A 287 -15.84 -18.56 29.47
CA ALA A 287 -16.46 -17.45 30.18
C ALA A 287 -17.87 -17.80 30.71
N ALA A 288 -18.68 -18.52 29.92
CA ALA A 288 -19.99 -19.00 30.32
C ALA A 288 -19.91 -20.02 31.48
N ALA A 289 -18.97 -20.96 31.41
CA ALA A 289 -18.71 -21.92 32.49
C ALA A 289 -18.25 -21.23 33.79
N ALA A 290 -17.36 -20.23 33.69
CA ALA A 290 -16.92 -19.43 34.83
C ALA A 290 -18.05 -18.58 35.44
N ALA A 291 -18.98 -18.07 34.62
CA ALA A 291 -20.17 -17.38 35.08
C ALA A 291 -21.16 -18.31 35.79
N ALA A 292 -21.35 -19.53 35.27
CA ALA A 292 -22.19 -20.55 35.91
C ALA A 292 -21.64 -20.96 37.29
N ALA A 293 -20.35 -21.26 37.40
CA ALA A 293 -19.70 -21.62 38.66
C ALA A 293 -19.77 -20.48 39.70
N ARG A 294 -19.67 -19.21 39.28
CA ARG A 294 -19.89 -18.06 40.17
C ARG A 294 -21.33 -17.94 40.66
N LYS A 295 -22.32 -18.26 39.82
CA LYS A 295 -23.73 -18.27 40.21
C LYS A 295 -24.01 -19.38 41.23
N GLU A 296 -23.46 -20.57 41.01
CA GLU A 296 -23.57 -21.71 41.93
C GLU A 296 -22.94 -21.42 43.30
N ALA A 297 -21.72 -20.88 43.31
CA ALA A 297 -21.06 -20.40 44.54
C ALA A 297 -21.84 -19.28 45.25
N GLY A 298 -22.51 -18.39 44.49
CA GLY A 298 -23.36 -17.34 45.03
C GLY A 298 -24.62 -17.86 45.72
N VAL A 299 -25.28 -18.89 45.16
CA VAL A 299 -26.45 -19.54 45.77
C VAL A 299 -26.07 -20.20 47.10
N ILE A 300 -24.94 -20.91 47.15
CA ILE A 300 -24.43 -21.56 48.38
C ILE A 300 -24.16 -20.51 49.48
N ALA A 301 -23.73 -19.29 49.12
CA ALA A 301 -23.54 -18.19 50.07
C ALA A 301 -24.85 -17.53 50.54
N GLU A 302 -25.90 -17.52 49.71
CA GLU A 302 -27.23 -16.98 50.09
C GLU A 302 -28.05 -17.98 50.93
N GLU A 303 -27.80 -19.29 50.78
CA GLU A 303 -28.38 -20.31 51.67
C GLU A 303 -27.69 -20.30 53.05
N THR A 304 -26.34 -20.28 53.09
CA THR A 304 -25.58 -20.28 54.35
C THR A 304 -25.65 -18.97 55.16
N SER A 305 -26.33 -17.94 54.67
CA SER A 305 -26.58 -16.67 55.38
C SER A 305 -28.04 -16.46 55.81
N ARG A 306 -28.92 -17.47 55.67
CA ARG A 306 -30.34 -17.39 56.07
C ARG A 306 -30.68 -17.96 57.46
N ASP A 307 -29.81 -18.77 58.07
CA ASP A 307 -30.15 -19.49 59.32
C ASP A 307 -29.86 -18.71 60.62
N ASP A 308 -29.02 -17.67 60.61
CA ASP A 308 -28.66 -16.87 61.80
C ASP A 308 -29.41 -15.53 61.86
N ALA A 309 -30.70 -15.56 62.27
CA ALA A 309 -31.54 -14.37 62.43
C ALA A 309 -32.51 -14.44 63.62
N GLU A 310 -32.00 -14.46 64.86
CA GLU A 310 -32.84 -14.34 66.06
C GLU A 310 -33.52 -12.97 66.19
N VAL A 311 -34.75 -12.95 66.71
CA VAL A 311 -35.59 -11.75 66.83
C VAL A 311 -35.57 -11.17 68.25
N GLY A 312 -35.03 -9.95 68.39
CA GLY A 312 -35.07 -9.16 69.63
C GLY A 312 -35.75 -7.79 69.43
N PRO A 313 -36.74 -7.39 70.25
CA PRO A 313 -37.54 -6.18 70.00
C PRO A 313 -37.11 -4.93 70.78
N GLY A 314 -37.16 -3.75 70.11
CA GLY A 314 -37.36 -2.45 70.76
C GLY A 314 -36.20 -1.45 70.68
N GLY A 315 -36.47 -0.24 70.16
CA GLY A 315 -35.56 0.91 70.12
C GLY A 315 -36.18 2.09 69.38
N LEU A 316 -35.89 3.33 69.79
CA LEU A 316 -36.54 4.56 69.27
C LEU A 316 -35.50 5.61 68.81
N ALA A 317 -35.93 6.40 67.81
CA ALA A 317 -35.39 7.71 67.39
C ALA A 317 -34.03 7.78 66.67
N GLY A 318 -33.89 8.78 65.79
CA GLY A 318 -32.64 9.22 65.14
C GLY A 318 -31.94 10.37 65.91
N PRO A 319 -31.16 11.28 65.29
CA PRO A 319 -31.48 11.94 64.00
C PRO A 319 -30.27 12.14 63.04
N VAL A 320 -30.26 13.26 62.29
CA VAL A 320 -29.58 13.49 60.99
C VAL A 320 -28.26 14.28 61.07
N SER A 321 -27.31 13.96 60.20
CA SER A 321 -26.21 14.82 59.66
C SER A 321 -25.79 14.24 58.28
N ARG A 322 -25.46 14.95 57.18
CA ARG A 322 -24.99 16.32 56.83
C ARG A 322 -23.61 16.70 57.34
N ASP A 323 -22.64 17.15 56.53
CA ASP A 323 -22.39 17.15 55.07
C ASP A 323 -20.84 16.93 54.91
N GLU A 324 -20.10 16.98 53.78
CA GLU A 324 -20.28 17.46 52.40
C GLU A 324 -19.20 16.81 51.46
N ALA A 325 -19.26 17.11 50.15
CA ALA A 325 -18.16 17.12 49.15
C ALA A 325 -17.43 15.80 48.73
N GLY A 326 -17.48 15.47 47.42
CA GLY A 326 -16.82 14.26 46.89
C GLY A 326 -16.71 14.03 45.37
N LEU A 327 -16.84 15.07 44.52
CA LEU A 327 -16.67 15.04 43.04
C LEU A 327 -17.69 14.21 42.20
N LEU A 328 -17.96 14.73 41.00
CA LEU A 328 -18.76 14.13 39.93
C LEU A 328 -17.85 13.88 38.72
N ASP A 329 -18.05 12.78 37.99
CA ASP A 329 -18.33 12.82 36.55
C ASP A 329 -19.06 11.52 36.12
N THR A 330 -19.70 11.51 34.94
CA THR A 330 -20.65 10.46 34.52
C THR A 330 -20.21 9.71 33.26
N ASP A 331 -19.79 8.46 33.43
CA ASP A 331 -19.43 7.52 32.34
C ASP A 331 -20.66 6.94 31.59
N ALA A 332 -21.68 7.77 31.37
CA ALA A 332 -22.98 7.39 30.79
C ALA A 332 -23.18 7.85 29.34
N ASP A 333 -22.37 8.80 28.83
CA ASP A 333 -22.67 9.58 27.62
C ASP A 333 -21.76 9.28 26.42
N ARG A 334 -21.36 8.01 26.22
CA ARG A 334 -20.45 7.61 25.12
C ARG A 334 -20.83 6.38 24.30
N ARG A 335 -22.03 5.82 24.49
CA ARG A 335 -22.56 4.71 23.67
C ARG A 335 -23.78 5.06 22.80
N GLN A 336 -24.24 6.30 22.83
CA GLN A 336 -25.44 6.74 22.10
C GLN A 336 -25.14 7.80 21.03
N LYS A 337 -24.12 7.55 20.19
CA LYS A 337 -23.78 8.41 19.05
C LYS A 337 -23.20 7.67 17.84
N ALA A 338 -23.80 6.51 17.52
CA ALA A 338 -23.45 5.69 16.36
C ALA A 338 -24.69 5.24 15.52
N ALA A 339 -25.89 5.71 15.88
CA ALA A 339 -27.13 5.47 15.15
C ALA A 339 -27.99 6.74 15.24
N ASP A 340 -27.91 7.60 14.21
CA ASP A 340 -28.92 8.61 13.78
C ASP A 340 -28.34 9.60 12.74
N ILE A 341 -27.76 9.10 11.64
CA ILE A 341 -27.63 9.84 10.38
C ILE A 341 -27.88 8.88 9.20
N SER A 342 -29.13 8.48 9.00
CA SER A 342 -29.54 7.56 7.93
C SER A 342 -30.88 7.94 7.29
N GLN A 343 -31.10 9.24 7.04
CA GLN A 343 -32.23 9.73 6.23
C GLN A 343 -31.97 11.12 5.61
N ALA A 344 -32.74 11.43 4.57
CA ALA A 344 -32.74 12.64 3.72
C ALA A 344 -31.50 12.86 2.82
N GLY A 345 -31.71 12.74 1.50
CA GLY A 345 -30.67 12.96 0.48
C GLY A 345 -31.09 12.69 -0.98
N ASP A 346 -32.35 12.93 -1.37
CA ASP A 346 -32.81 12.77 -2.77
C ASP A 346 -32.07 13.75 -3.69
N ASN A 347 -31.38 13.23 -4.71
CA ASN A 347 -31.02 14.00 -5.89
C ASN A 347 -30.82 13.11 -7.13
N ARG A 348 -31.11 13.67 -8.32
CA ARG A 348 -31.41 12.92 -9.54
C ARG A 348 -30.39 13.20 -10.66
N HIS A 349 -30.57 12.53 -11.81
CA HIS A 349 -29.84 12.69 -13.09
C HIS A 349 -28.54 11.86 -13.16
N HIS A 350 -28.21 11.12 -14.23
CA HIS A 350 -28.95 10.77 -15.46
C HIS A 350 -28.73 9.30 -15.81
N GLY A 351 -29.73 8.63 -16.38
CA GLY A 351 -29.62 7.23 -16.81
C GLY A 351 -28.98 7.08 -18.20
N PHE A 352 -28.02 6.15 -18.31
CA PHE A 352 -27.49 5.68 -19.59
C PHE A 352 -27.94 4.21 -19.77
N GLN A 353 -29.09 4.01 -20.42
CA GLN A 353 -29.80 2.73 -20.42
C GLN A 353 -29.23 1.79 -21.51
N VAL A 354 -28.35 0.88 -21.11
CA VAL A 354 -27.88 -0.21 -21.97
C VAL A 354 -29.00 -1.25 -22.10
N HIS A 355 -29.54 -1.40 -23.30
CA HIS A 355 -30.64 -2.32 -23.58
C HIS A 355 -30.11 -3.74 -23.81
N LEU A 356 -29.92 -4.49 -22.72
CA LEU A 356 -29.68 -5.94 -22.77
C LEU A 356 -31.02 -6.64 -23.04
N GLU A 357 -31.14 -7.34 -24.17
CA GLU A 357 -32.26 -8.27 -24.37
C GLU A 357 -32.11 -9.49 -23.45
N PRO A 358 -33.19 -10.00 -22.83
CA PRO A 358 -33.10 -11.21 -22.02
C PRO A 358 -32.79 -12.42 -22.90
N LEU A 359 -31.59 -12.99 -22.76
CA LEU A 359 -31.31 -14.33 -23.25
C LEU A 359 -32.06 -15.33 -22.36
N ASP A 360 -33.00 -16.08 -22.95
CA ASP A 360 -33.70 -17.16 -22.26
C ASP A 360 -32.67 -18.19 -21.71
N PRO A 361 -32.78 -18.59 -20.43
CA PRO A 361 -31.85 -19.57 -19.86
C PRO A 361 -32.05 -20.94 -20.54
N PRO A 362 -30.96 -21.67 -20.88
CA PRO A 362 -31.05 -22.99 -21.49
C PRO A 362 -31.72 -23.97 -20.52
N LYS A 363 -32.76 -24.66 -20.99
CA LYS A 363 -33.75 -25.31 -20.10
C LYS A 363 -33.35 -26.68 -19.53
N ASP A 364 -32.22 -27.24 -19.95
CA ASP A 364 -31.92 -28.68 -19.80
C ASP A 364 -30.82 -29.01 -18.76
N GLN A 365 -30.69 -28.24 -17.68
CA GLN A 365 -29.85 -28.61 -16.51
C GLN A 365 -30.53 -28.52 -15.13
N ILE A 366 -31.83 -28.24 -15.05
CA ILE A 366 -32.57 -28.25 -13.78
C ILE A 366 -32.94 -29.69 -13.38
N ASN A 367 -31.94 -30.48 -12.97
CA ASN A 367 -32.15 -31.80 -12.35
C ASN A 367 -30.97 -32.32 -11.50
N ARG A 368 -30.33 -31.44 -10.72
CA ARG A 368 -29.56 -31.82 -9.51
C ARG A 368 -30.26 -31.32 -8.24
N THR A 369 -31.51 -31.74 -8.04
CA THR A 369 -32.26 -31.47 -6.80
C THR A 369 -31.77 -32.38 -5.67
N ASN A 370 -30.57 -32.12 -5.15
CA ASN A 370 -30.14 -32.69 -3.87
C ASN A 370 -29.03 -31.92 -3.12
N ASP A 371 -28.58 -30.77 -3.64
CA ASP A 371 -27.70 -29.88 -2.89
C ASP A 371 -28.52 -29.15 -1.82
N SER A 372 -28.63 -29.77 -0.64
CA SER A 372 -28.81 -29.00 0.59
C SER A 372 -27.70 -27.96 0.65
N CYS A 373 -28.03 -26.68 0.78
CA CYS A 373 -27.04 -25.63 0.94
C CYS A 373 -26.19 -25.92 2.18
N GLY A 374 -24.94 -26.37 1.96
CA GLY A 374 -23.98 -26.64 3.01
C GLY A 374 -23.61 -25.36 3.76
N GLU A 375 -22.94 -25.55 4.89
CA GLU A 375 -22.43 -24.45 5.70
C GLU A 375 -21.34 -23.67 4.92
N ALA A 376 -21.08 -22.42 5.30
CA ALA A 376 -20.29 -21.48 4.50
C ALA A 376 -18.89 -22.00 4.08
N ASP A 377 -18.33 -22.89 4.91
CA ASP A 377 -17.09 -23.65 4.78
C ASP A 377 -16.97 -24.47 3.46
N GLU A 378 -18.08 -24.70 2.73
CA GLU A 378 -18.06 -25.36 1.42
C GLU A 378 -17.70 -24.43 0.25
N ILE A 379 -17.92 -23.11 0.37
CA ILE A 379 -17.74 -22.15 -0.74
C ILE A 379 -16.28 -22.12 -1.20
N PHE A 380 -15.34 -22.09 -0.26
CA PHE A 380 -13.90 -22.07 -0.55
C PHE A 380 -13.24 -23.44 -0.37
N ASN A 381 -13.89 -24.41 0.29
CA ASN A 381 -13.27 -25.66 0.78
C ASN A 381 -12.12 -25.40 1.77
N ASP A 382 -12.28 -24.41 2.64
CA ASP A 382 -11.29 -23.94 3.61
C ASP A 382 -11.07 -24.86 4.82
N ALA A 383 -11.84 -25.95 4.97
CA ALA A 383 -11.45 -27.05 5.84
C ALA A 383 -10.14 -27.75 5.34
N PRO A 384 -9.13 -27.99 6.19
CA PRO A 384 -7.89 -28.65 5.80
C PRO A 384 -8.11 -30.14 5.50
N PHE A 385 -7.90 -30.55 4.25
CA PHE A 385 -8.18 -31.92 3.80
C PHE A 385 -6.94 -32.69 3.31
N LEU A 386 -5.95 -32.01 2.71
CA LEU A 386 -4.69 -32.66 2.31
C LEU A 386 -3.83 -33.05 3.53
N PHE A 387 -2.86 -33.94 3.34
CA PHE A 387 -1.97 -34.37 4.43
C PHE A 387 -1.13 -33.21 4.98
N LEU A 388 -0.53 -32.40 4.09
CA LEU A 388 0.30 -31.26 4.50
C LEU A 388 -0.52 -30.15 5.16
N GLU A 389 -1.77 -29.95 4.73
CA GLU A 389 -2.72 -29.02 5.36
C GLU A 389 -2.99 -29.42 6.81
N LYS A 390 -3.43 -30.67 7.04
CA LYS A 390 -3.70 -31.21 8.39
C LYS A 390 -2.45 -31.20 9.29
N LYS A 391 -1.26 -31.37 8.71
CA LYS A 391 0.03 -31.35 9.43
C LYS A 391 0.47 -29.94 9.87
N HIS A 392 0.06 -28.89 9.16
CA HIS A 392 0.52 -27.51 9.36
C HIS A 392 -0.58 -26.50 9.71
N TYR A 393 -1.83 -26.96 9.87
CA TYR A 393 -2.97 -26.15 10.33
C TYR A 393 -2.91 -25.87 11.84
N ASP A 394 -3.09 -24.61 12.22
CA ASP A 394 -3.09 -24.13 13.60
C ASP A 394 -4.48 -23.61 14.01
N ALA A 395 -5.24 -24.47 14.68
CA ALA A 395 -6.60 -24.17 15.15
C ALA A 395 -6.68 -23.04 16.21
N SER A 396 -5.57 -22.42 16.63
CA SER A 396 -5.59 -21.24 17.52
C SER A 396 -5.76 -19.90 16.79
N GLY A 397 -5.72 -19.91 15.45
CA GLY A 397 -5.86 -18.70 14.62
C GLY A 397 -4.69 -17.72 14.77
N ASN A 398 -4.93 -16.45 14.42
CA ASN A 398 -3.99 -15.35 14.65
C ASN A 398 -4.02 -14.91 16.12
N GLU A 399 -2.87 -14.79 16.78
CA GLU A 399 -2.80 -14.35 18.19
C GLU A 399 -3.32 -12.92 18.41
N ASP A 400 -3.35 -12.06 17.38
CA ASP A 400 -3.91 -10.70 17.46
C ASP A 400 -5.45 -10.64 17.32
N GLY A 401 -6.12 -11.77 17.06
CA GLY A 401 -7.58 -11.88 17.05
C GLY A 401 -8.31 -11.24 15.86
N TYR A 402 -7.63 -10.41 15.05
CA TYR A 402 -8.26 -9.66 13.95
C TYR A 402 -7.77 -10.10 12.57
N LEU A 403 -8.59 -10.91 11.87
CA LEU A 403 -8.34 -11.34 10.48
C LEU A 403 -6.90 -11.88 10.29
N CYS A 404 -6.30 -11.63 9.13
CA CYS A 404 -4.90 -11.89 8.83
C CYS A 404 -4.03 -10.63 9.06
N HIS A 405 -4.34 -9.82 10.07
CA HIS A 405 -3.65 -8.56 10.34
C HIS A 405 -2.14 -8.75 10.56
N GLU A 406 -1.35 -7.99 9.81
CA GLU A 406 0.13 -8.02 9.77
C GLU A 406 0.78 -9.39 9.43
N LEU A 407 -0.01 -10.40 9.07
CA LEU A 407 0.49 -11.71 8.65
C LEU A 407 1.27 -11.62 7.32
N GLU A 408 2.11 -12.63 7.10
CA GLU A 408 2.86 -12.86 5.87
C GLU A 408 2.20 -13.99 5.07
N ILE A 409 2.07 -13.84 3.75
CA ILE A 409 1.55 -14.88 2.86
C ILE A 409 2.54 -15.16 1.72
N TYR A 410 2.88 -16.44 1.56
CA TYR A 410 3.84 -16.97 0.60
C TYR A 410 3.10 -17.81 -0.44
N CYS A 411 3.19 -17.42 -1.72
CA CYS A 411 2.43 -18.03 -2.81
C CYS A 411 3.36 -18.62 -3.89
N THR A 412 3.04 -19.80 -4.42
CA THR A 412 3.78 -20.36 -5.58
C THR A 412 3.67 -19.49 -6.84
N HIS A 413 2.51 -18.86 -7.04
CA HIS A 413 2.18 -18.00 -8.19
C HIS A 413 1.64 -16.65 -7.70
N GLU A 414 1.73 -15.63 -8.55
CA GLU A 414 1.11 -14.33 -8.32
C GLU A 414 -0.43 -14.50 -8.25
N PRO A 415 -1.08 -14.10 -7.14
CA PRO A 415 -2.51 -14.30 -6.98
C PRO A 415 -3.32 -13.45 -7.97
N CYS A 416 -4.42 -14.01 -8.47
CA CYS A 416 -5.32 -13.31 -9.39
C CYS A 416 -6.02 -12.12 -8.71
N VAL A 417 -6.82 -11.37 -9.47
CA VAL A 417 -7.54 -10.17 -8.98
C VAL A 417 -8.41 -10.47 -7.74
N MET A 418 -9.12 -11.61 -7.71
CA MET A 418 -9.93 -12.04 -6.56
C MET A 418 -9.06 -12.26 -5.32
N CYS A 419 -8.07 -13.14 -5.43
CA CYS A 419 -7.15 -13.50 -4.35
C CYS A 419 -6.35 -12.29 -3.84
N SER A 420 -5.89 -11.43 -4.76
CA SER A 420 -5.20 -10.17 -4.45
C SER A 420 -6.08 -9.23 -3.61
N MET A 421 -7.35 -9.07 -3.98
CA MET A 421 -8.27 -8.21 -3.25
C MET A 421 -8.67 -8.83 -1.90
N ALA A 422 -8.82 -10.15 -1.81
CA ALA A 422 -9.06 -10.87 -0.56
C ALA A 422 -7.90 -10.70 0.44
N ILE A 423 -6.64 -10.74 -0.01
CA ILE A 423 -5.46 -10.43 0.80
C ILE A 423 -5.52 -8.99 1.33
N VAL A 424 -5.86 -8.01 0.49
CA VAL A 424 -5.99 -6.59 0.90
C VAL A 424 -7.11 -6.41 1.94
N HIS A 425 -8.26 -7.05 1.76
CA HIS A 425 -9.36 -7.04 2.74
C HIS A 425 -8.97 -7.71 4.06
N SER A 426 -8.20 -8.81 4.01
CA SER A 426 -7.79 -9.60 5.18
C SER A 426 -6.66 -8.98 6.00
N ARG A 427 -6.12 -7.83 5.58
CA ARG A 427 -5.12 -7.02 6.30
C ARG A 427 -3.71 -7.62 6.44
N PHE A 428 -3.30 -8.50 5.53
CA PHE A 428 -1.92 -8.99 5.46
C PHE A 428 -0.91 -7.83 5.38
N GLY A 429 0.21 -7.94 6.09
CA GLY A 429 1.29 -6.96 6.02
C GLY A 429 2.25 -7.20 4.85
N ARG A 430 2.45 -8.47 4.48
CA ARG A 430 3.47 -8.90 3.51
C ARG A 430 2.94 -9.99 2.58
N VAL A 431 3.20 -9.84 1.28
CA VAL A 431 3.00 -10.89 0.27
C VAL A 431 4.33 -11.18 -0.42
N VAL A 432 4.68 -12.45 -0.52
CA VAL A 432 5.80 -12.90 -1.35
C VAL A 432 5.28 -13.98 -2.30
N PHE A 433 5.68 -13.96 -3.58
CA PHE A 433 5.36 -15.03 -4.51
C PHE A 433 6.53 -15.41 -5.42
N ARG A 434 6.58 -16.65 -5.93
CA ARG A 434 7.63 -17.11 -6.85
C ARG A 434 7.35 -16.69 -8.30
N ARG A 435 6.33 -17.24 -8.95
CA ARG A 435 6.04 -17.05 -10.39
C ARG A 435 5.12 -15.86 -10.66
N ARG A 436 5.43 -15.00 -11.63
CA ARG A 436 4.55 -13.91 -12.11
C ARG A 436 3.42 -14.45 -12.98
N MET A 437 2.25 -13.81 -12.93
CA MET A 437 1.11 -14.16 -13.79
C MET A 437 0.69 -12.95 -14.64
N HIS A 438 1.36 -12.74 -15.77
CA HIS A 438 1.26 -11.49 -16.54
C HIS A 438 -0.16 -11.14 -17.04
N HIS A 439 -1.01 -12.14 -17.33
CA HIS A 439 -2.36 -11.95 -17.85
C HIS A 439 -3.45 -11.94 -16.75
N THR A 440 -3.24 -12.65 -15.64
CA THR A 440 -4.28 -12.90 -14.61
C THR A 440 -3.98 -12.30 -13.24
N GLY A 441 -2.72 -11.94 -12.95
CA GLY A 441 -2.22 -11.46 -11.67
C GLY A 441 -2.75 -10.08 -11.27
N GLY A 442 -3.13 -9.94 -10.01
CA GLY A 442 -3.69 -8.70 -9.47
C GLY A 442 -2.68 -7.77 -8.77
N LEU A 443 -1.52 -8.29 -8.34
CA LEU A 443 -0.57 -7.53 -7.53
C LEU A 443 0.40 -6.70 -8.37
N CYS A 444 0.86 -7.20 -9.52
CA CYS A 444 1.79 -6.48 -10.37
C CYS A 444 1.15 -5.27 -11.05
N ALA A 445 1.93 -4.20 -11.19
CA ALA A 445 1.56 -3.01 -11.97
C ALA A 445 2.21 -2.97 -13.37
N ASP A 446 3.03 -3.98 -13.68
CA ASP A 446 3.73 -4.21 -14.94
C ASP A 446 3.26 -5.46 -15.72
N GLY A 447 2.23 -6.17 -15.23
CA GLY A 447 1.41 -7.11 -16.03
C GLY A 447 0.39 -6.38 -16.92
N GLU A 448 -0.34 -7.14 -17.76
CA GLU A 448 -1.28 -6.58 -18.75
C GLU A 448 -2.44 -5.83 -18.08
N LEU A 449 -3.07 -6.46 -17.08
CA LEU A 449 -4.07 -5.83 -16.22
C LEU A 449 -3.46 -4.61 -15.49
N GLY A 450 -2.26 -4.81 -14.94
CA GLY A 450 -1.45 -3.80 -14.26
C GLY A 450 -2.20 -3.05 -13.16
N HIS A 451 -3.04 -3.77 -12.40
CA HIS A 451 -3.84 -3.18 -11.32
C HIS A 451 -2.98 -2.67 -10.16
N GLY A 452 -1.85 -3.33 -9.87
CA GLY A 452 -0.91 -2.91 -8.82
C GLY A 452 -1.50 -2.94 -7.41
N LEU A 453 -2.39 -3.90 -7.10
CA LEU A 453 -3.29 -3.83 -5.94
C LEU A 453 -2.58 -3.73 -4.57
N PHE A 454 -1.33 -4.19 -4.46
CA PHE A 454 -0.54 -4.09 -3.23
C PHE A 454 -0.37 -2.65 -2.71
N TRP A 455 -0.35 -1.67 -3.61
CA TRP A 455 -0.03 -0.28 -3.29
C TRP A 455 -0.84 0.72 -4.14
N ARG A 456 -2.09 0.93 -3.72
CA ARG A 456 -3.03 1.88 -4.33
C ARG A 456 -3.47 2.88 -3.25
N LYS A 457 -3.40 4.18 -3.54
CA LYS A 457 -3.81 5.26 -2.61
C LYS A 457 -5.34 5.35 -2.47
N GLU A 458 -6.04 4.69 -3.37
CA GLU A 458 -7.50 4.57 -3.45
C GLU A 458 -8.05 3.41 -2.59
N LEU A 459 -7.19 2.61 -1.94
CA LEU A 459 -7.57 1.49 -1.09
C LEU A 459 -7.27 1.77 0.39
N ASN A 460 -8.14 1.30 1.28
CA ASN A 460 -8.04 1.50 2.74
C ASN A 460 -6.99 0.59 3.43
N TRP A 461 -6.11 -0.04 2.67
CA TRP A 461 -4.98 -0.85 3.13
C TRP A 461 -3.92 -0.92 2.04
N THR A 462 -2.66 -1.02 2.44
CA THR A 462 -1.49 -1.19 1.56
C THR A 462 -0.55 -2.19 2.22
N LEU A 463 0.06 -3.07 1.43
CA LEU A 463 0.95 -4.12 1.91
C LEU A 463 2.28 -4.08 1.17
N LEU A 464 3.32 -4.70 1.75
CA LEU A 464 4.61 -4.86 1.08
C LEU A 464 4.57 -6.13 0.23
N ALA A 465 4.97 -6.02 -1.04
CA ALA A 465 4.91 -7.13 -1.99
C ALA A 465 6.24 -7.34 -2.73
N TRP A 466 6.63 -8.60 -2.86
CA TRP A 466 7.82 -9.03 -3.56
C TRP A 466 7.53 -10.25 -4.45
N GLN A 467 8.21 -10.30 -5.58
CA GLN A 467 8.55 -11.55 -6.24
C GLN A 467 9.81 -12.12 -5.58
N TRP A 468 9.97 -13.43 -5.51
CA TRP A 468 11.14 -14.11 -4.96
C TRP A 468 11.72 -15.11 -5.98
N GLU A 469 13.01 -14.94 -6.27
CA GLU A 469 13.76 -15.68 -7.30
C GLU A 469 14.88 -16.50 -6.60
N ARG A 470 15.20 -17.71 -7.04
CA ARG A 470 16.22 -18.56 -6.35
C ARG A 470 17.64 -18.03 -6.60
N ASP A 471 18.53 -18.12 -5.60
CA ASP A 471 19.95 -17.81 -5.75
C ASP A 471 20.64 -18.93 -6.54
N GLY A 472 20.75 -18.74 -7.86
CA GLY A 472 21.32 -19.72 -8.78
C GLY A 472 20.42 -19.85 -10.01
N GLY A 473 20.62 -18.96 -10.99
CA GLY A 473 19.92 -19.01 -12.27
C GLY A 473 20.41 -20.18 -13.12
N ASP A 474 19.81 -21.36 -12.91
CA ASP A 474 19.82 -22.45 -13.88
C ASP A 474 18.43 -22.60 -14.50
N ASP A 475 18.20 -21.83 -15.56
CA ASP A 475 17.03 -21.95 -16.44
C ASP A 475 16.95 -23.36 -17.12
N GLY A 476 17.95 -24.23 -16.88
CA GLY A 476 18.08 -25.57 -17.44
C GLY A 476 17.39 -26.72 -16.68
N ASP A 477 16.89 -26.51 -15.45
CA ASP A 477 16.15 -27.54 -14.68
C ASP A 477 14.69 -27.14 -14.39
N ASP A 478 14.45 -25.89 -13.97
CA ASP A 478 13.08 -25.32 -13.94
C ASP A 478 12.50 -25.13 -15.35
N GLY A 479 13.35 -25.19 -16.38
CA GLY A 479 13.02 -24.91 -17.78
C GLY A 479 11.91 -25.78 -18.38
N ASP A 480 11.61 -26.96 -17.83
CA ASP A 480 10.44 -27.75 -18.25
C ASP A 480 9.18 -27.47 -17.41
N GLU A 481 9.29 -27.14 -16.11
CA GLU A 481 8.13 -26.66 -15.34
C GLU A 481 7.66 -25.26 -15.77
N GLU A 482 8.50 -24.41 -16.37
CA GLU A 482 8.09 -23.07 -16.83
C GLU A 482 7.23 -23.12 -18.10
N LYS A 483 7.32 -24.17 -18.93
CA LYS A 483 6.59 -24.24 -20.21
C LYS A 483 5.16 -24.77 -20.10
N GLU A 484 4.76 -25.35 -18.96
CA GLU A 484 3.48 -26.07 -18.81
C GLU A 484 2.40 -25.28 -18.04
N VAL A 485 2.72 -24.10 -17.48
CA VAL A 485 1.72 -23.26 -16.80
C VAL A 485 0.91 -22.47 -17.82
N ASP A 486 -0.41 -22.66 -17.83
CA ASP A 486 -1.34 -21.88 -18.66
C ASP A 486 -1.24 -20.37 -18.33
N PRO A 487 -0.94 -19.48 -19.30
CA PRO A 487 -0.91 -18.04 -19.09
C PRO A 487 -2.23 -17.47 -18.56
N TYR A 488 -3.36 -18.13 -18.80
CA TYR A 488 -4.69 -17.76 -18.32
C TYR A 488 -5.10 -18.46 -17.01
N LEU A 489 -4.19 -19.19 -16.37
CA LEU A 489 -4.41 -19.74 -15.04
C LEU A 489 -4.64 -18.61 -14.02
N HIS A 490 -5.79 -18.62 -13.36
CA HIS A 490 -6.03 -17.78 -12.19
C HIS A 490 -5.58 -18.52 -10.93
N ALA A 491 -4.67 -17.90 -10.16
CA ALA A 491 -4.12 -18.39 -8.88
C ALA A 491 -4.75 -17.70 -7.65
#